data_AF-A0A2I1GM30-F1
#
_entry.id   AF-A0A2I1GM30-F1
#
_cell.length_a   1.000
_cell.length_b   1.000
_cell.length_c   1.000
_cell.angle_alpha   90.00
_cell.angle_beta   90.00
_cell.angle_gamma   90.00
#
_symmetry.space_group_name_H-M   'P 1'
#
loop_
_entity.id
_entity.type
_entity.pdbx_description
1 polymer ?
#
loop_
_entity_poly.entity_id
_entity_poly.type
_entity_poly.pdbx_seq_one_letter_code
_entity_poly.pdbx_strand_id
1 'polypeptide(L)'
;MGDLYSLVCSYFMVFGDSTCDNGNTWRLSNFTYPPSDYFYKGRFSNGPTWVEYLADFCHIKDINYAYGGATSDNQFVKATSGFHSELIVPGIKQEVNNIYLKQITASNNSKPNFDRILYIVAHQGNDYLNQPSVNPRTVVGNLYEQWEVLANFGAKHILINKFFNLKYLPRPPKNSRLKYVIKNLLSRFITRLHNA
;
A
#
# COMPACT_ATOMS: atom_id res chain seq x y z
N MET A 1 -3.05 -8.68 37.09
CA MET A 1 -3.13 -9.15 35.70
C MET A 1 -4.25 -8.35 35.07
N GLY A 2 -3.90 -7.27 34.37
CA GLY A 2 -4.89 -6.40 33.74
C GLY A 2 -5.26 -6.99 32.38
N ASP A 3 -6.56 -7.07 32.11
CA ASP A 3 -7.09 -7.39 30.80
C ASP A 3 -6.52 -6.39 29.78
N LEU A 4 -5.49 -6.82 29.06
CA LEU A 4 -5.05 -6.14 27.86
C LEU A 4 -6.22 -6.29 26.88
N TYR A 5 -6.86 -5.19 26.52
CA TYR A 5 -7.85 -5.15 25.45
C TYR A 5 -7.26 -5.79 24.19
N SER A 6 -7.49 -7.09 23.98
CA SER A 6 -7.09 -7.77 22.77
C SER A 6 -7.88 -7.13 21.65
N LEU A 7 -7.22 -6.63 20.60
CA LEU A 7 -7.92 -6.36 19.36
C LEU A 7 -8.69 -7.64 18.99
N VAL A 8 -10.02 -7.56 18.92
CA VAL A 8 -10.89 -8.71 18.58
C VAL A 8 -10.69 -9.14 17.10
N CYS A 9 -9.84 -8.42 16.37
CA CYS A 9 -9.45 -8.73 15.01
C CYS A 9 -8.73 -10.08 14.92
N SER A 10 -9.06 -10.86 13.89
CA SER A 10 -8.51 -12.19 13.64
C SER A 10 -7.69 -12.27 12.35
N TYR A 11 -7.74 -11.21 11.53
CA TYR A 11 -6.91 -11.05 10.35
C TYR A 11 -6.81 -9.57 9.94
N PHE A 12 -5.72 -9.24 9.27
CA PHE A 12 -5.54 -7.97 8.58
C PHE A 12 -5.92 -8.11 7.11
N MET A 13 -6.60 -7.09 6.58
CA MET A 13 -6.82 -6.93 5.14
C MET A 13 -5.97 -5.76 4.66
N VAL A 14 -4.88 -6.06 3.95
CA VAL A 14 -3.84 -5.09 3.61
C VAL A 14 -3.91 -4.71 2.14
N PHE A 15 -3.97 -3.41 1.87
CA PHE A 15 -3.89 -2.77 0.56
C PHE A 15 -2.74 -1.78 0.60
N GLY A 16 -2.00 -1.62 -0.49
CA GLY A 16 -0.92 -0.67 -0.53
C GLY A 16 0.18 -0.98 -1.51
N ASP A 17 1.34 -0.39 -1.26
CA ASP A 17 2.48 -0.47 -2.16
C ASP A 17 3.60 -1.40 -1.66
N SER A 18 4.82 -1.12 -2.10
CA SER A 18 6.03 -1.88 -1.79
C SER A 18 6.34 -1.94 -0.29
N THR A 19 5.80 -1.01 0.50
CA THR A 19 5.97 -1.00 1.95
C THR A 19 5.12 -2.05 2.67
N CYS A 20 4.15 -2.64 1.99
CA CYS A 20 3.25 -3.66 2.51
C CYS A 20 3.29 -4.98 1.71
N ASP A 21 3.67 -4.94 0.44
CA ASP A 21 3.70 -6.10 -0.46
C ASP A 21 4.54 -7.27 0.11
N ASN A 22 3.88 -8.41 0.33
CA ASN A 22 4.48 -9.65 0.82
C ASN A 22 4.88 -10.64 -0.30
N GLY A 23 5.00 -10.16 -1.55
CA GLY A 23 5.44 -10.91 -2.72
C GLY A 23 4.40 -11.02 -3.85
N ASN A 24 3.32 -10.25 -3.82
CA ASN A 24 2.34 -10.16 -4.91
C ASN A 24 2.99 -9.68 -6.21
N THR A 25 3.79 -8.61 -6.16
CA THR A 25 4.52 -8.14 -7.36
C THR A 25 5.56 -9.16 -7.81
N TRP A 26 6.21 -9.84 -6.87
CA TRP A 26 7.17 -10.90 -7.19
C TRP A 26 6.52 -12.05 -7.95
N ARG A 27 5.37 -12.56 -7.47
CA ARG A 27 4.57 -13.55 -8.19
C ARG A 27 4.12 -13.04 -9.57
N LEU A 28 3.64 -11.80 -9.64
CA LEU A 28 3.17 -11.19 -10.90
C LEU A 28 4.30 -11.03 -11.94
N SER A 29 5.53 -10.82 -11.49
CA SER A 29 6.72 -10.71 -12.34
C SER A 29 7.30 -12.06 -12.78
N ASN A 30 6.61 -13.19 -12.55
CA ASN A 30 7.20 -14.53 -12.67
C ASN A 30 8.49 -14.69 -11.85
N PHE A 31 8.48 -14.19 -10.61
CA PHE A 31 9.58 -14.30 -9.65
C PHE A 31 10.87 -13.58 -10.06
N THR A 32 10.79 -12.58 -10.96
CA THR A 32 11.96 -11.83 -11.46
C THR A 32 12.18 -10.48 -10.77
N TYR A 33 11.15 -9.87 -10.17
CA TYR A 33 11.23 -8.55 -9.56
C TYR A 33 10.33 -8.43 -8.30
N PRO A 34 10.85 -7.96 -7.15
CA PRO A 34 12.21 -7.48 -6.94
C PRO A 34 13.25 -8.63 -6.98
N PRO A 35 14.51 -8.35 -7.37
CA PRO A 35 15.54 -9.38 -7.53
C PRO A 35 15.96 -10.01 -6.20
N SER A 36 15.93 -11.34 -6.12
CA SER A 36 16.20 -12.10 -4.90
C SER A 36 17.61 -11.90 -4.32
N ASP A 37 18.58 -11.43 -5.13
CA ASP A 37 19.94 -11.15 -4.67
C ASP A 37 20.01 -10.04 -3.62
N TYR A 38 19.04 -9.12 -3.64
CA TYR A 38 19.01 -7.93 -2.77
C TYR A 38 17.75 -7.85 -1.90
N PHE A 39 16.73 -8.65 -2.21
CA PHE A 39 15.39 -8.53 -1.64
C PHE A 39 14.92 -9.85 -1.03
N TYR A 40 14.31 -9.76 0.14
CA TYR A 40 13.89 -10.92 0.91
C TYR A 40 12.60 -11.52 0.34
N LYS A 41 12.69 -12.68 -0.33
CA LYS A 41 11.54 -13.50 -0.76
C LYS A 41 10.41 -12.67 -1.41
N GLY A 42 10.76 -11.75 -2.30
CA GLY A 42 9.81 -10.90 -3.01
C GLY A 42 9.33 -9.63 -2.28
N ARG A 43 9.78 -9.36 -1.06
CA ARG A 43 9.50 -8.10 -0.34
C ARG A 43 10.46 -7.02 -0.84
N PHE A 44 10.03 -5.76 -0.87
CA PHE A 44 10.89 -4.61 -1.21
C PHE A 44 11.76 -4.17 -0.02
N SER A 45 12.29 -5.13 0.71
CA SER A 45 13.14 -4.98 1.89
C SER A 45 14.07 -6.19 2.03
N ASN A 46 14.98 -6.16 3.00
CA ASN A 46 15.83 -7.28 3.39
C ASN A 46 15.18 -8.22 4.43
N GLY A 47 13.89 -8.05 4.68
CA GLY A 47 13.09 -8.88 5.59
C GLY A 47 11.59 -8.70 5.37
N PRO A 48 10.74 -9.25 6.25
CA PRO A 48 9.30 -9.00 6.25
C PRO A 48 8.95 -7.51 6.29
N THR A 49 7.80 -7.16 5.73
CA THR A 49 7.25 -5.79 5.82
C THR A 49 6.72 -5.49 7.22
N TRP A 50 6.42 -4.22 7.49
CA TRP A 50 5.90 -3.81 8.81
C TRP A 50 4.53 -4.45 9.12
N VAL A 51 3.69 -4.70 8.10
CA VAL A 51 2.40 -5.37 8.29
C VAL A 51 2.57 -6.85 8.63
N GLU A 52 3.61 -7.50 8.11
CA GLU A 52 3.95 -8.88 8.47
C GLU A 52 4.42 -8.97 9.92
N TYR A 53 5.28 -8.05 10.36
CA TYR A 53 5.69 -7.96 11.77
C TYR A 53 4.52 -7.64 12.70
N LEU A 54 3.62 -6.74 12.30
CA LEU A 54 2.43 -6.41 13.08
C LEU A 54 1.49 -7.63 13.19
N ALA A 55 1.29 -8.38 12.11
CA ALA A 55 0.45 -9.57 12.10
C ALA A 55 1.03 -10.66 13.00
N ASP A 56 2.35 -10.87 12.95
CA ASP A 56 3.07 -11.80 13.83
C ASP A 56 2.94 -11.40 15.30
N PHE A 57 3.17 -10.12 15.63
CA PHE A 57 3.02 -9.59 16.98
C PHE A 57 1.60 -9.78 17.53
N CYS A 58 0.58 -9.62 16.69
CA CYS A 58 -0.82 -9.83 17.06
C CYS A 58 -1.26 -11.30 16.98
N HIS A 59 -0.40 -12.21 16.53
CA HIS A 59 -0.72 -13.63 16.27
C HIS A 59 -1.93 -13.84 15.34
N ILE A 60 -2.01 -13.06 14.26
CA ILE A 60 -3.08 -13.14 13.26
C ILE A 60 -2.52 -13.23 11.85
N LYS A 61 -3.39 -13.50 10.87
CA LYS A 61 -2.99 -13.58 9.46
C LYS A 61 -3.00 -12.21 8.78
N ASP A 62 -2.01 -11.96 7.92
CA ASP A 62 -2.05 -10.89 6.91
C ASP A 62 -2.69 -11.44 5.62
N ILE A 63 -3.80 -10.85 5.19
CA ILE A 63 -4.39 -11.13 3.88
C ILE A 63 -4.04 -9.92 3.01
N ASN A 64 -3.08 -10.12 2.12
CA ASN A 64 -2.33 -9.04 1.51
C ASN A 64 -2.67 -8.90 0.02
N TYR A 65 -3.27 -7.77 -0.32
CA TYR A 65 -3.60 -7.35 -1.68
C TYR A 65 -2.65 -6.26 -2.20
N ALA A 66 -1.62 -5.87 -1.43
CA ALA A 66 -0.69 -4.81 -1.80
C ALA A 66 0.25 -5.25 -2.93
N TYR A 67 0.53 -4.36 -3.87
CA TYR A 67 1.50 -4.55 -4.94
C TYR A 67 2.58 -3.47 -4.93
N GLY A 68 3.85 -3.87 -4.92
CA GLY A 68 4.97 -2.95 -5.10
C GLY A 68 4.85 -2.12 -6.37
N GLY A 69 4.69 -0.80 -6.22
CA GLY A 69 4.46 0.15 -7.31
C GLY A 69 3.03 0.69 -7.40
N ALA A 70 2.10 0.21 -6.56
CA ALA A 70 0.73 0.68 -6.50
C ALA A 70 0.63 2.21 -6.30
N THR A 71 -0.11 2.87 -7.17
CA THR A 71 -0.53 4.27 -7.04
C THR A 71 -1.89 4.35 -6.34
N SER A 72 -2.40 5.55 -6.06
CA SER A 72 -3.73 5.71 -5.46
C SER A 72 -4.85 5.17 -6.37
N ASP A 73 -4.73 5.38 -7.68
CA ASP A 73 -5.67 4.90 -8.71
C ASP A 73 -4.98 4.82 -10.08
N ASN A 74 -5.04 3.65 -10.73
CA ASN A 74 -4.49 3.46 -12.08
C ASN A 74 -5.16 4.31 -13.16
N GLN A 75 -6.40 4.78 -12.96
CA GLN A 75 -7.07 5.70 -13.88
C GLN A 75 -6.56 7.14 -13.75
N PHE A 76 -5.98 7.49 -12.59
CA PHE A 76 -5.40 8.81 -12.35
C PHE A 76 -3.90 8.84 -12.68
N VAL A 77 -3.12 7.93 -12.07
CA VAL A 77 -1.71 7.71 -12.38
C VAL A 77 -1.49 6.22 -12.51
N LYS A 78 -1.04 5.75 -13.67
CA LYS A 78 -0.78 4.34 -13.91
C LYS A 78 0.22 3.79 -12.89
N ALA A 79 -0.16 2.74 -12.16
CA ALA A 79 0.78 1.98 -11.33
C ALA A 79 1.63 1.04 -12.19
N THR A 80 2.93 1.07 -11.95
CA THR A 80 3.91 0.27 -12.65
C THR A 80 5.01 -0.19 -11.70
N SER A 81 5.62 -1.33 -12.04
CA SER A 81 6.72 -1.96 -11.32
C SER A 81 7.69 -2.62 -12.31
N GLY A 82 8.66 -3.37 -11.82
CA GLY A 82 9.72 -3.95 -12.65
C GLY A 82 10.89 -3.00 -12.90
N PHE A 83 11.98 -3.54 -13.45
CA PHE A 83 13.23 -2.79 -13.67
C PHE A 83 13.05 -1.53 -14.53
N HIS A 84 12.14 -1.58 -15.51
CA HIS A 84 11.88 -0.48 -16.44
C HIS A 84 10.45 0.06 -16.35
N SER A 85 9.75 -0.15 -15.22
CA SER A 85 8.34 0.25 -15.06
C SER A 85 7.41 -0.36 -16.12
N GLU A 86 7.75 -1.55 -16.62
CA GLU A 86 7.04 -2.26 -17.69
C GLU A 86 5.91 -3.16 -17.16
N LEU A 87 6.00 -3.57 -15.89
CA LEU A 87 4.98 -4.41 -15.25
C LEU A 87 3.85 -3.53 -14.75
N ILE A 88 2.64 -3.69 -15.30
CA ILE A 88 1.45 -3.01 -14.78
C ILE A 88 1.00 -3.75 -13.53
N VAL A 89 0.88 -3.02 -12.42
CA VAL A 89 0.35 -3.55 -11.16
C VAL A 89 -0.98 -2.86 -10.83
N PRO A 90 -1.83 -3.45 -9.98
CA PRO A 90 -2.98 -2.76 -9.43
C PRO A 90 -2.57 -1.50 -8.65
N GLY A 91 -3.32 -0.41 -8.80
CA GLY A 91 -3.31 0.68 -7.84
C GLY A 91 -4.25 0.35 -6.67
N ILE A 92 -4.14 1.08 -5.56
CA ILE A 92 -4.90 0.82 -4.32
C ILE A 92 -6.41 0.77 -4.59
N LYS A 93 -6.94 1.67 -5.42
CA LYS A 93 -8.35 1.62 -5.87
C LYS A 93 -8.72 0.29 -6.52
N GLN A 94 -7.82 -0.30 -7.32
CA GLN A 94 -8.06 -1.59 -7.97
C GLN A 94 -7.87 -2.76 -7.01
N GLU A 95 -6.92 -2.70 -6.08
CA GLU A 95 -6.74 -3.72 -5.03
C GLU A 95 -8.02 -3.85 -4.19
N VAL A 96 -8.62 -2.72 -3.78
CA VAL A 96 -9.88 -2.68 -3.02
C VAL A 96 -11.05 -3.13 -3.90
N ASN A 97 -11.33 -2.42 -4.99
CA ASN A 97 -12.59 -2.60 -5.71
C ASN A 97 -12.61 -3.82 -6.63
N ASN A 98 -11.53 -4.02 -7.38
CA ASN A 98 -11.52 -4.98 -8.49
C ASN A 98 -11.03 -6.36 -8.06
N ILE A 99 -10.25 -6.44 -6.97
CA ILE A 99 -9.75 -7.69 -6.42
C ILE A 99 -10.57 -8.07 -5.19
N TYR A 100 -10.43 -7.34 -4.08
CA TYR A 100 -11.04 -7.73 -2.81
C TYR A 100 -12.57 -7.72 -2.84
N LEU A 101 -13.21 -6.58 -3.12
CA LEU A 101 -14.67 -6.47 -3.07
C LEU A 101 -15.34 -7.37 -4.12
N LYS A 102 -14.75 -7.47 -5.31
CA LYS A 102 -15.22 -8.38 -6.35
C LYS A 102 -15.14 -9.85 -5.90
N GLN A 103 -14.03 -10.26 -5.28
CA GLN A 103 -13.87 -11.63 -4.76
C GLN A 103 -14.90 -11.94 -3.67
N ILE A 104 -15.10 -11.04 -2.71
CA ILE A 104 -16.06 -11.24 -1.61
C ILE A 104 -17.50 -11.27 -2.12
N THR A 105 -17.85 -10.40 -3.07
CA THR A 105 -19.22 -10.32 -3.62
C THR A 105 -19.54 -11.51 -4.54
N ALA A 106 -18.54 -12.04 -5.26
CA ALA A 106 -18.72 -13.19 -6.16
C ALA A 106 -18.73 -14.53 -5.42
N SER A 107 -18.04 -14.63 -4.27
CA SER A 107 -18.20 -15.78 -3.41
C SER A 107 -19.58 -15.70 -2.76
N ASN A 108 -20.49 -16.65 -3.02
CA ASN A 108 -21.77 -16.82 -2.30
C ASN A 108 -21.62 -17.07 -0.78
N ASN A 109 -20.44 -16.75 -0.22
CA ASN A 109 -20.14 -16.81 1.20
C ASN A 109 -20.92 -15.75 1.96
N SER A 110 -21.24 -16.09 3.20
CA SER A 110 -21.65 -15.14 4.23
C SER A 110 -20.66 -13.98 4.24
N LYS A 111 -21.16 -12.74 4.24
CA LYS A 111 -20.32 -11.54 4.40
C LYS A 111 -19.30 -11.77 5.53
N PRO A 112 -18.04 -11.35 5.35
CA PRO A 112 -17.04 -11.53 6.38
C PRO A 112 -17.48 -10.83 7.67
N ASN A 113 -17.12 -11.39 8.83
CA ASN A 113 -17.41 -10.74 10.10
C ASN A 113 -16.50 -9.52 10.26
N PHE A 114 -17.00 -8.35 9.86
CA PHE A 114 -16.26 -7.10 9.83
C PHE A 114 -15.74 -6.63 11.21
N ASP A 115 -16.34 -7.08 12.32
CA ASP A 115 -15.84 -6.82 13.67
C ASP A 115 -14.48 -7.49 13.95
N ARG A 116 -14.09 -8.46 13.12
CA ARG A 116 -12.86 -9.23 13.28
C ARG A 116 -11.78 -8.86 12.26
N ILE A 117 -11.91 -7.71 11.58
CA ILE A 117 -10.99 -7.30 10.52
C ILE A 117 -10.45 -5.92 10.81
N LEU A 118 -9.12 -5.78 10.78
CA LEU A 118 -8.47 -4.49 10.64
C LEU A 118 -8.05 -4.31 9.17
N TYR A 119 -8.60 -3.29 8.54
CA TYR A 119 -8.24 -2.88 7.18
C TYR A 119 -7.05 -1.93 7.23
N ILE A 120 -6.03 -2.18 6.42
CA ILE A 120 -4.84 -1.34 6.31
C ILE A 120 -4.78 -0.87 4.87
N VAL A 121 -4.80 0.45 4.65
CA VAL A 121 -4.62 1.05 3.32
C VAL A 121 -3.39 1.93 3.37
N ALA A 122 -2.32 1.49 2.71
CA ALA A 122 -1.00 2.09 2.84
C ALA A 122 -0.45 2.65 1.53
N HIS A 123 -0.22 3.96 1.50
CA HIS A 123 0.35 4.66 0.35
C HIS A 123 1.58 5.47 0.73
N GLN A 124 2.62 5.39 -0.10
CA GLN A 124 3.90 6.05 0.16
C GLN A 124 4.49 6.76 -1.07
N GLY A 125 3.65 7.05 -2.08
CA GLY A 125 3.95 8.12 -3.04
C GLY A 125 4.28 7.71 -4.47
N ASN A 126 3.92 6.50 -4.92
CA ASN A 126 4.17 6.08 -6.30
C ASN A 126 3.51 6.99 -7.35
N ASP A 127 2.38 7.63 -7.05
CA ASP A 127 1.75 8.65 -7.93
C ASP A 127 2.74 9.76 -8.30
N TYR A 128 3.53 10.18 -7.32
CA TYR A 128 4.52 11.23 -7.47
C TYR A 128 5.82 10.76 -8.13
N LEU A 129 6.21 9.50 -7.90
CA LEU A 129 7.35 8.91 -8.58
C LEU A 129 7.06 8.76 -10.09
N ASN A 130 5.85 8.29 -10.40
CA ASN A 130 5.41 8.02 -11.77
C ASN A 130 5.08 9.32 -12.51
N GLN A 131 4.38 10.25 -11.86
CA GLN A 131 4.00 11.53 -12.44
C GLN A 131 4.19 12.70 -11.43
N PRO A 132 5.39 13.29 -11.35
CA PRO A 132 5.76 14.26 -10.30
C PRO A 132 4.91 15.54 -10.22
N SER A 133 4.15 15.86 -11.28
CA SER A 133 3.30 17.05 -11.36
C SER A 133 1.88 16.86 -10.82
N VAL A 134 1.45 15.62 -10.50
CA VAL A 134 0.07 15.34 -10.09
C VAL A 134 -0.37 16.15 -8.88
N ASN A 135 -1.66 16.49 -8.83
CA ASN A 135 -2.22 17.24 -7.72
C ASN A 135 -2.30 16.36 -6.45
N PRO A 136 -1.62 16.71 -5.35
CA PRO A 136 -1.67 15.92 -4.11
C PRO A 136 -3.06 15.82 -3.50
N ARG A 137 -3.93 16.81 -3.70
CA ARG A 137 -5.33 16.74 -3.21
C ARG A 137 -6.10 15.61 -3.89
N THR A 138 -5.85 15.36 -5.17
CA THR A 138 -6.47 14.25 -5.89
C THR A 138 -5.96 12.91 -5.39
N VAL A 139 -4.65 12.77 -5.15
CA VAL A 139 -4.07 11.55 -4.56
C VAL A 139 -4.69 11.26 -3.19
N VAL A 140 -4.78 12.26 -2.30
CA VAL A 140 -5.43 12.11 -0.99
C VAL A 140 -6.91 11.79 -1.13
N GLY A 141 -7.62 12.44 -2.07
CA GLY A 141 -9.01 12.15 -2.37
C GLY A 141 -9.26 10.71 -2.82
N ASN A 142 -8.40 10.16 -3.68
CA ASN A 142 -8.48 8.77 -4.13
C ASN A 142 -8.31 7.77 -2.96
N LEU A 143 -7.41 8.06 -2.02
CA LEU A 143 -7.21 7.25 -0.81
C LEU A 143 -8.41 7.35 0.14
N TYR A 144 -8.92 8.57 0.35
CA TYR A 144 -10.12 8.82 1.14
C TYR A 144 -11.33 8.05 0.60
N GLU A 145 -11.52 8.08 -0.73
CA GLU A 145 -12.57 7.30 -1.40
C GLU A 145 -12.47 5.80 -1.05
N GLN A 146 -11.26 5.23 -0.96
CA GLN A 146 -11.10 3.82 -0.61
C GLN A 146 -11.46 3.53 0.86
N TRP A 147 -11.14 4.44 1.77
CA TRP A 147 -11.57 4.30 3.18
C TRP A 147 -13.10 4.38 3.29
N GLU A 148 -13.72 5.30 2.56
CA GLU A 148 -15.18 5.43 2.50
C GLU A 148 -15.84 4.20 1.90
N VAL A 149 -15.30 3.66 0.81
CA VAL A 149 -15.79 2.42 0.19
C VAL A 149 -15.72 1.24 1.17
N LEU A 150 -14.60 1.07 1.87
CA LEU A 150 -14.45 0.02 2.88
C LEU A 150 -15.45 0.21 4.03
N ALA A 151 -15.63 1.43 4.53
CA ALA A 151 -16.59 1.74 5.58
C ALA A 151 -18.03 1.45 5.15
N ASN A 152 -18.42 1.86 3.95
CA ASN A 152 -19.74 1.60 3.36
C ASN A 152 -19.98 0.10 3.10
N PHE A 153 -18.91 -0.66 2.84
CA PHE A 153 -18.99 -2.12 2.71
C PHE A 153 -19.18 -2.82 4.06
N GLY A 154 -18.84 -2.17 5.17
CA GLY A 154 -19.05 -2.64 6.54
C GLY A 154 -17.80 -2.63 7.42
N ALA A 155 -16.64 -2.17 6.91
CA ALA A 155 -15.41 -2.11 7.70
C ALA A 155 -15.59 -1.23 8.95
N LYS A 156 -15.21 -1.76 10.11
CA LYS A 156 -15.31 -1.09 11.41
C LYS A 156 -13.96 -0.61 11.97
N HIS A 157 -12.88 -1.24 11.54
CA HIS A 157 -11.52 -0.90 11.95
C HIS A 157 -10.67 -0.63 10.72
N ILE A 158 -10.21 0.61 10.58
CA ILE A 158 -9.32 1.02 9.49
C ILE A 158 -8.09 1.68 10.12
N LEU A 159 -6.90 1.19 9.80
CA LEU A 159 -5.63 1.81 10.13
C LEU A 159 -5.13 2.59 8.92
N ILE A 160 -4.96 3.90 9.13
CA ILE A 160 -4.41 4.84 8.15
C ILE A 160 -2.94 5.09 8.51
N ASN A 161 -2.02 4.73 7.62
CA ASN A 161 -0.60 5.03 7.85
C ASN A 161 -0.32 6.51 7.54
N LYS A 162 0.61 7.10 8.29
CA LYS A 162 1.17 8.39 7.90
C LYS A 162 2.10 8.23 6.71
N PHE A 163 2.08 9.22 5.84
CA PHE A 163 3.03 9.35 4.76
C PHE A 163 4.42 9.63 5.34
N PHE A 164 5.44 8.88 4.89
CA PHE A 164 6.78 9.06 5.47
C PHE A 164 7.32 10.47 5.23
N ASN A 165 8.26 10.88 6.09
CA ASN A 165 8.89 12.17 5.92
C ASN A 165 9.98 12.11 4.86
N LEU A 166 9.70 12.70 3.70
CA LEU A 166 10.60 12.73 2.55
C LEU A 166 11.98 13.30 2.87
N LYS A 167 12.11 14.15 3.91
CA LYS A 167 13.39 14.75 4.31
C LYS A 167 14.38 13.75 4.93
N TYR A 168 13.88 12.58 5.37
CA TYR A 168 14.69 11.54 5.99
C TYR A 168 15.01 10.39 5.04
N LEU A 169 14.56 10.45 3.78
CA LEU A 169 14.94 9.44 2.79
C LEU A 169 16.45 9.52 2.50
N PRO A 170 17.10 8.37 2.21
CA PRO A 170 18.47 8.36 1.74
C PRO A 170 18.67 9.29 0.54
N ARG A 171 19.84 9.94 0.50
CA ARG A 171 20.15 10.88 -0.58
C ARG A 171 20.19 10.12 -1.92
N PRO A 172 19.38 10.52 -2.91
CA PRO A 172 19.40 9.87 -4.21
C PRO A 172 20.73 10.14 -4.96
N PRO A 173 21.14 9.26 -5.88
CA PRO A 173 22.36 9.45 -6.67
C PRO A 173 22.42 10.82 -7.35
N LYS A 174 23.63 11.39 -7.48
CA LYS A 174 23.84 12.66 -8.18
C LYS A 174 23.31 12.52 -9.63
N ASN A 175 22.56 13.52 -10.09
CA ASN A 175 21.92 13.59 -11.42
C ASN A 175 20.84 12.52 -11.72
N SER A 176 20.30 11.84 -10.71
CA SER A 176 19.15 10.94 -10.91
C SER A 176 17.82 11.69 -11.07
N ARG A 177 16.89 11.10 -11.85
CA ARG A 177 15.47 11.50 -11.88
C ARG A 177 14.90 11.59 -10.45
N LEU A 178 15.23 10.62 -9.60
CA LEU A 178 14.78 10.56 -8.21
C LEU A 178 15.16 11.80 -7.40
N LYS A 179 16.35 12.38 -7.63
CA LYS A 179 16.77 13.64 -7.00
C LYS A 179 15.86 14.80 -7.38
N TYR A 180 15.49 14.91 -8.65
CA TYR A 180 14.56 15.95 -9.11
C TYR A 180 13.16 15.75 -8.50
N VAL A 181 12.66 14.51 -8.51
CA VAL A 181 11.36 14.17 -7.92
C VAL A 181 11.33 14.52 -6.43
N ILE A 182 12.27 14.02 -5.62
CA ILE A 182 12.30 14.30 -4.18
C ILE A 182 12.38 15.81 -3.90
N LYS A 183 13.20 16.57 -4.66
CA LYS A 183 13.25 18.04 -4.52
C LYS A 183 11.87 18.67 -4.78
N ASN A 184 11.18 18.23 -5.83
CA ASN A 184 9.84 18.72 -6.16
C ASN A 184 8.83 18.40 -5.04
N LEU A 185 8.83 17.17 -4.52
CA LEU A 185 7.93 16.77 -3.44
C LEU A 185 8.17 17.52 -2.14
N LEU A 186 9.43 17.80 -1.80
CA LEU A 186 9.77 18.65 -0.65
C LEU A 186 9.24 20.07 -0.84
N SER A 187 9.42 20.68 -2.02
CA SER A 187 8.92 22.05 -2.30
C SER A 187 7.40 22.16 -2.29
N ARG A 188 6.69 21.04 -2.54
CA ARG A 188 5.23 20.98 -2.58
C ARG A 188 4.61 20.56 -1.25
N PHE A 189 5.41 20.41 -0.19
CA PHE A 189 4.98 20.03 1.15
C PHE A 189 4.14 18.74 1.17
N ILE A 190 4.46 17.76 0.31
CA ILE A 190 3.67 16.54 0.12
C ILE A 190 3.44 15.77 1.42
N THR A 191 4.49 15.55 2.21
CA THR A 191 4.37 14.91 3.54
C THR A 191 3.39 15.66 4.45
N ARG A 192 3.35 17.00 4.41
CA ARG A 192 2.43 17.78 5.25
C ARG A 192 1.00 17.62 4.76
N LEU A 193 0.76 17.62 3.45
CA LEU A 193 -0.58 17.49 2.88
C LEU A 193 -1.21 16.12 3.15
N HIS A 194 -0.42 15.05 3.14
CA HIS A 194 -0.91 13.71 3.48
C HIS A 194 -1.13 13.49 4.98
N ASN A 195 -0.40 14.22 5.83
CA ASN A 195 -0.44 14.05 7.28
C ASN A 195 -1.21 15.17 8.01
N ALA A 196 -1.92 16.04 7.29
CA ALA A 196 -2.74 17.12 7.82
C ALA A 196 -4.17 16.63 8.09
#